data_AF-A0A1D7W742-F1
#
_entry.id   AF-A0A1D7W742-F1
#
_cell.length_a   1.000
_cell.length_b   1.000
_cell.length_c   1.000
_cell.angle_alpha   90.00
_cell.angle_beta   90.00
_cell.angle_gamma   90.00
#
_symmetry.space_group_name_H-M   'P 1'
#
loop_
_entity.id
_entity.type
_entity.pdbx_description
1 polymer ?
#
loop_
_entity_poly.entity_id
_entity_poly.type
_entity_poly.pdbx_seq_one_letter_code
_entity_poly.pdbx_strand_id
1 'polypeptide(L)'
;MTLPEQMIRAELLNSRITRTNAVYARFYGPLCLLVISLTFFPYYESEPDSSISYGNLWQEVVRLGPGYDLMALLVLLLTALLLALAAVGKLSTSGLIAILVGSTAVGSTLLQSPGYVDPPPYTDFGVFDIALSFLTAGLVLAHAIHLFVLELAFQRGGV
;
A
#
# COMPACT_ATOMS: atom_id res chain seq x y z
N MET A 1 -40.95 -7.11 3.31
CA MET A 1 -40.07 -6.44 4.28
C MET A 1 -40.72 -5.17 4.74
N THR A 2 -40.84 -4.99 6.05
CA THR A 2 -41.29 -3.72 6.63
C THR A 2 -40.09 -2.76 6.76
N LEU A 3 -40.32 -1.45 6.68
CA LEU A 3 -39.28 -0.41 6.89
C LEU A 3 -38.37 -0.66 8.11
N PRO A 4 -38.89 -1.10 9.28
CA PRO A 4 -38.08 -1.45 10.45
C PRO A 4 -37.08 -2.59 10.21
N GLU A 5 -37.47 -3.62 9.46
CA GLU A 5 -36.60 -4.76 9.17
C GLU A 5 -35.40 -4.35 8.30
N GLN A 6 -35.63 -3.49 7.31
CA GLN A 6 -34.57 -2.98 6.43
C GLN A 6 -33.56 -2.11 7.20
N MET A 7 -34.03 -1.28 8.13
CA MET A 7 -33.18 -0.45 8.97
C MET A 7 -32.29 -1.29 9.90
N ILE A 8 -32.87 -2.27 10.60
CA ILE A 8 -32.13 -3.17 11.49
C ILE A 8 -31.05 -3.93 10.72
N ARG A 9 -31.39 -4.40 9.50
CA ARG A 9 -30.45 -5.10 8.63
C ARG A 9 -29.27 -4.20 8.25
N ALA A 10 -29.55 -2.97 7.80
CA ALA A 10 -28.52 -2.03 7.39
C ALA A 10 -27.57 -1.67 8.55
N GLU A 11 -28.10 -1.52 9.77
CA GLU A 11 -27.31 -1.25 10.96
C GLU A 11 -26.39 -2.43 11.32
N LEU A 12 -26.88 -3.67 11.21
CA LEU A 12 -26.07 -4.87 11.41
C LEU A 12 -24.94 -4.99 10.37
N LEU A 13 -25.21 -4.68 9.10
CA LEU A 13 -24.19 -4.66 8.06
C LEU A 13 -23.13 -3.61 8.36
N ASN A 14 -23.54 -2.38 8.69
CA ASN A 14 -22.63 -1.29 9.00
C ASN A 14 -21.75 -1.60 10.22
N SER A 15 -22.32 -2.23 11.25
CA SER A 15 -21.58 -2.69 12.43
C SER A 15 -20.49 -3.73 12.06
N ARG A 16 -20.82 -4.70 11.18
CA ARG A 16 -19.87 -5.72 10.70
C ARG A 16 -18.76 -5.13 9.84
N ILE A 17 -19.10 -4.19 8.95
CA ILE A 17 -18.12 -3.45 8.13
C ILE A 17 -17.17 -2.67 9.04
N THR A 18 -17.72 -1.92 9.99
CA THR A 18 -16.93 -1.13 10.95
C THR A 18 -15.97 -2.01 11.75
N ARG A 19 -16.45 -3.16 12.24
CA ARG A 19 -15.61 -4.13 12.95
C ARG A 19 -14.49 -4.68 12.07
N THR A 20 -14.79 -5.01 10.81
CA THR A 20 -13.81 -5.52 9.85
C THR A 20 -12.74 -4.47 9.56
N ASN A 21 -13.16 -3.24 9.26
CA ASN A 21 -12.27 -2.10 9.05
C ASN A 21 -11.34 -1.89 10.25
N ALA A 22 -11.87 -1.97 11.47
CA ALA A 22 -11.08 -1.78 12.70
C ALA A 22 -10.00 -2.86 12.90
N VAL A 23 -10.24 -4.10 12.45
CA VAL A 23 -9.22 -5.16 12.49
C VAL A 23 -8.09 -4.85 11.52
N TYR A 24 -8.41 -4.50 10.28
CA TYR A 24 -7.42 -4.18 9.25
C TYR A 24 -6.66 -2.88 9.53
N ALA A 25 -7.33 -1.86 10.10
CA ALA A 25 -6.74 -0.57 10.45
C ALA A 25 -5.50 -0.70 11.36
N ARG A 26 -5.46 -1.73 12.23
CA ARG A 26 -4.32 -2.00 13.12
C ARG A 26 -3.04 -2.37 12.39
N PHE A 27 -3.15 -2.89 11.17
CA PHE A 27 -2.00 -3.24 10.35
C PHE A 27 -1.52 -2.07 9.49
N TYR A 28 -2.45 -1.20 9.04
CA TYR A 28 -2.11 -0.10 8.15
C TYR A 28 -1.24 0.98 8.78
N GLY A 29 -1.40 1.25 10.09
CA GLY A 29 -0.57 2.22 10.81
C GLY A 29 0.92 1.82 10.82
N PRO A 30 1.27 0.63 11.33
CA PRO A 30 2.64 0.12 11.26
C PRO A 30 3.20 0.04 9.85
N LEU A 31 2.41 -0.42 8.87
CA LEU A 31 2.83 -0.48 7.46
C LEU A 31 3.18 0.90 6.90
N CYS A 32 2.37 1.91 7.19
CA CYS A 32 2.63 3.30 6.79
C CYS A 32 4.00 3.78 7.32
N LEU A 33 4.27 3.55 8.61
CA LEU A 33 5.53 3.96 9.23
C LEU A 33 6.73 3.22 8.63
N LEU A 34 6.60 1.92 8.37
CA LEU A 34 7.65 1.13 7.73
C LEU A 34 7.96 1.65 6.32
N VAL A 35 6.93 1.84 5.49
CA VAL A 35 7.07 2.38 4.12
C VAL A 35 7.77 3.74 4.14
N ILE A 36 7.36 4.67 5.01
CA ILE A 36 8.01 5.99 5.13
C ILE A 36 9.46 5.85 5.58
N SER A 37 9.72 4.98 6.57
CA SER A 37 11.06 4.80 7.13
C SER A 37 12.04 4.26 6.10
N LEU A 38 11.61 3.34 5.24
CA LEU A 38 12.43 2.73 4.19
C LEU A 38 12.91 3.75 3.15
N THR A 39 12.16 4.82 2.91
CA THR A 39 12.58 5.88 1.96
C THR A 39 13.87 6.60 2.34
N PHE A 40 14.31 6.50 3.60
CA PHE A 40 15.54 7.12 4.09
C PHE A 40 16.77 6.24 3.94
N PHE A 41 16.61 4.98 3.53
CA PHE A 41 17.69 4.03 3.29
C PHE A 41 17.98 3.87 1.79
N PRO A 42 19.22 3.54 1.41
CA PRO A 42 19.56 3.25 0.02
C PRO A 42 18.94 1.91 -0.40
N TYR A 43 18.31 1.87 -1.58
CA TYR A 43 17.70 0.66 -2.11
C TYR A 43 18.68 -0.21 -2.92
N TYR A 44 19.74 0.41 -3.44
CA TYR A 44 20.76 -0.25 -4.25
C TYR A 44 22.11 -0.21 -3.56
N GLU A 45 22.87 -1.29 -3.68
CA GLU A 45 24.24 -1.35 -3.20
C GLU A 45 25.14 -0.47 -4.08
N SER A 46 26.01 0.31 -3.43
CA SER A 46 27.06 1.04 -4.14
C SER A 46 28.24 0.09 -4.36
N GLU A 47 28.72 -0.01 -5.61
CA GLU A 47 29.90 -0.83 -5.89
C GLU A 47 31.15 -0.23 -5.22
N PRO A 48 31.90 -0.99 -4.42
CA PRO A 48 33.03 -0.49 -3.63
C PRO A 48 34.14 0.19 -4.45
N ASP A 49 34.33 -0.27 -5.69
CA ASP A 49 35.40 0.18 -6.59
C ASP A 49 34.91 1.16 -7.67
N SER A 50 33.62 1.52 -7.65
CA SER A 50 33.04 2.46 -8.61
C SER A 50 32.95 3.87 -8.02
N SER A 51 32.97 4.89 -8.89
CA SER A 51 32.64 6.26 -8.50
C SER A 51 31.12 6.48 -8.30
N ILE A 52 30.30 5.44 -8.50
CA ILE A 52 28.84 5.52 -8.45
C ILE A 52 28.40 5.09 -7.05
N SER A 53 27.98 6.07 -6.26
CA SER A 53 27.30 5.84 -4.98
C SER A 53 25.81 6.13 -5.14
N TYR A 54 24.98 5.20 -4.67
CA TYR A 54 23.52 5.31 -4.60
C TYR A 54 23.10 5.78 -3.22
N GLY A 55 22.32 6.85 -3.18
CA GLY A 55 21.70 7.39 -2.00
C GLY A 55 20.34 6.78 -1.71
N ASN A 56 19.66 7.34 -0.71
CA ASN A 56 18.25 7.04 -0.48
C ASN A 56 17.34 7.69 -1.52
N LEU A 57 16.05 7.33 -1.51
CA LEU A 57 15.09 7.78 -2.51
C LEU A 57 15.02 9.31 -2.63
N TRP A 58 15.11 10.03 -1.51
CA TRP A 58 15.09 11.49 -1.51
C TRP A 58 16.33 12.09 -2.17
N GLN A 59 17.51 11.52 -1.90
CA GLN A 59 18.77 11.96 -2.50
C GLN A 59 18.79 11.71 -4.00
N GLU A 60 18.31 10.53 -4.44
CA GLU A 60 18.26 10.18 -5.86
C GLU A 60 17.28 11.08 -6.63
N VAL A 61 16.11 11.40 -6.07
CA VAL A 61 15.18 12.36 -6.67
C VAL A 61 15.80 13.74 -6.85
N VAL A 62 16.54 14.23 -5.86
CA VAL A 62 17.23 15.53 -5.95
C VAL A 62 18.35 15.50 -6.99
N ARG A 63 19.06 14.38 -7.11
CA ARG A 63 20.20 14.21 -8.01
C ARG A 63 19.78 14.03 -9.48
N LEU A 64 18.77 13.21 -9.73
CA LEU A 64 18.36 12.78 -11.08
C LEU A 64 17.21 13.62 -11.66
N GLY A 65 16.51 14.41 -10.84
CA GLY A 65 15.47 15.32 -11.28
C GLY A 65 14.12 14.63 -11.57
N PRO A 66 13.21 15.29 -12.30
CA PRO A 66 11.85 14.78 -12.55
C PRO A 66 11.87 13.61 -13.56
N GLY A 67 12.19 12.42 -13.06
CA GLY A 67 12.19 11.16 -13.79
C GLY A 67 11.37 10.07 -13.11
N TYR A 68 11.75 8.82 -13.34
CA TYR A 68 11.08 7.65 -12.75
C TYR A 68 11.12 7.67 -11.20
N ASP A 69 12.23 8.14 -10.61
CA ASP A 69 12.40 8.17 -9.16
C ASP A 69 11.43 9.15 -8.47
N LEU A 70 11.19 10.31 -9.09
CA LEU A 70 10.24 11.28 -8.55
C LEU A 70 8.82 10.70 -8.56
N MET A 71 8.45 10.02 -9.64
CA MET A 71 7.13 9.42 -9.74
C MET A 71 6.98 8.24 -8.78
N ALA A 72 8.01 7.40 -8.63
CA ALA A 72 8.03 6.34 -7.62
C ALA A 72 7.86 6.90 -6.20
N LEU A 73 8.58 7.97 -5.85
CA LEU A 73 8.45 8.65 -4.56
C LEU A 73 7.02 9.19 -4.36
N LEU A 74 6.43 9.85 -5.35
CA LEU A 74 5.07 10.37 -5.24
C LEU A 74 4.03 9.27 -5.04
N VAL A 75 4.13 8.16 -5.79
CA VAL A 75 3.23 7.01 -5.64
C VAL A 75 3.41 6.35 -4.27
N LEU A 76 4.65 6.22 -3.78
CA LEU A 76 4.96 5.69 -2.46
C LEU A 76 4.37 6.57 -1.35
N LEU A 77 4.58 7.89 -1.41
CA LEU A 77 4.04 8.84 -0.43
C LEU A 77 2.50 8.88 -0.45
N LEU A 78 1.89 8.82 -1.63
CA LEU A 78 0.44 8.73 -1.76
C LEU A 78 -0.08 7.43 -1.14
N THR A 79 0.59 6.31 -1.39
CA THR A 79 0.25 5.01 -0.81
C THR A 79 0.38 5.06 0.72
N ALA A 80 1.45 5.64 1.25
CA ALA A 80 1.66 5.82 2.68
C ALA A 80 0.57 6.72 3.31
N LEU A 81 0.19 7.81 2.64
CA LEU A 81 -0.90 8.67 3.08
C LEU A 81 -2.23 7.91 3.14
N LEU A 82 -2.54 7.12 2.11
CA LEU A 82 -3.74 6.30 2.09
C LEU A 82 -3.72 5.23 3.19
N LEU A 83 -2.58 4.61 3.47
CA LEU A 83 -2.42 3.71 4.62
C LEU A 83 -2.67 4.44 5.95
N ALA A 84 -2.18 5.67 6.11
CA ALA A 84 -2.46 6.48 7.30
C ALA A 84 -3.96 6.77 7.44
N LEU A 85 -4.66 7.11 6.35
CA LEU A 85 -6.11 7.29 6.37
C LEU A 85 -6.86 5.99 6.69
N ALA A 86 -6.37 4.87 6.18
CA ALA A 86 -6.89 3.53 6.46
C ALA A 86 -6.73 3.16 7.94
N ALA A 87 -5.61 3.54 8.56
CA ALA A 87 -5.33 3.28 9.97
C ALA A 87 -6.31 4.00 10.92
N VAL A 88 -6.91 5.11 10.48
CA VAL A 88 -7.93 5.86 11.25
C VAL A 88 -9.36 5.45 10.84
N GLY A 89 -9.51 4.43 9.98
CA GLY A 89 -10.81 3.92 9.53
C GLY A 89 -11.57 4.84 8.58
N LYS A 90 -10.88 5.82 7.95
CA LYS A 90 -11.49 6.82 7.05
C LYS A 90 -11.36 6.48 5.56
N LEU A 91 -11.19 5.21 5.21
CA LEU A 91 -10.90 4.81 3.84
C LEU A 91 -12.09 4.14 3.16
N SER A 92 -12.42 4.61 1.96
CA SER A 92 -13.43 4.03 1.07
C SER A 92 -12.88 2.82 0.32
N THR A 93 -13.76 2.06 -0.35
CA THR A 93 -13.38 0.98 -1.28
C THR A 93 -12.45 1.49 -2.40
N SER A 94 -12.69 2.69 -2.91
CA SER A 94 -11.80 3.32 -3.89
C SER A 94 -10.41 3.60 -3.31
N GLY A 95 -10.32 3.98 -2.03
CA GLY A 95 -9.05 4.12 -1.33
C GLY A 95 -8.33 2.78 -1.19
N LEU A 96 -9.04 1.68 -0.90
CA LEU A 96 -8.42 0.34 -0.88
C LEU A 96 -7.86 -0.04 -2.25
N ILE A 97 -8.60 0.21 -3.33
CA ILE A 97 -8.11 -0.03 -4.70
C ILE A 97 -6.86 0.81 -4.98
N ALA A 98 -6.85 2.08 -4.56
CA ALA A 98 -5.70 2.95 -4.75
C ALA A 98 -4.46 2.45 -3.98
N ILE A 99 -4.60 1.96 -2.74
CA ILE A 99 -3.49 1.35 -2.00
C ILE A 99 -3.01 0.07 -2.72
N LEU A 100 -3.92 -0.78 -3.17
CA LEU A 100 -3.58 -2.01 -3.89
C LEU A 100 -2.76 -1.71 -5.15
N VAL A 101 -3.22 -0.77 -5.97
CA VAL A 101 -2.54 -0.36 -7.20
C VAL A 101 -1.20 0.31 -6.87
N GLY A 102 -1.18 1.25 -5.93
CA GLY A 102 0.03 1.97 -5.54
C GLY A 102 1.12 1.05 -5.00
N SER A 103 0.77 0.16 -4.06
CA SER A 103 1.72 -0.82 -3.50
C SER A 103 2.22 -1.81 -4.54
N THR A 104 1.35 -2.31 -5.43
CA THR A 104 1.78 -3.19 -6.54
C THR A 104 2.69 -2.45 -7.52
N ALA A 105 2.38 -1.19 -7.83
CA ALA A 105 3.19 -0.36 -8.73
C ALA A 105 4.57 -0.07 -8.13
N VAL A 106 4.66 0.30 -6.85
CA VAL A 106 5.93 0.55 -6.15
C VAL A 106 6.79 -0.72 -6.13
N GLY A 107 6.25 -1.85 -5.66
CA GLY A 107 6.98 -3.12 -5.62
C GLY A 107 7.45 -3.58 -7.01
N SER A 108 6.61 -3.41 -8.03
CA SER A 108 6.97 -3.74 -9.43
C SER A 108 8.02 -2.78 -10.00
N THR A 109 7.94 -1.50 -9.67
CA THR A 109 8.92 -0.49 -10.11
C THR A 109 10.29 -0.79 -9.51
N LEU A 110 10.35 -1.11 -8.21
CA LEU A 110 11.60 -1.50 -7.57
C LEU A 110 12.17 -2.79 -8.18
N LEU A 111 11.33 -3.81 -8.43
CA LEU A 111 11.75 -5.07 -9.04
C LEU A 111 12.26 -4.94 -10.48
N GLN A 112 11.67 -4.02 -11.26
CA GLN A 112 12.03 -3.83 -12.66
C GLN A 112 13.17 -2.82 -12.82
N SER A 113 13.43 -1.99 -11.81
CA SER A 113 14.46 -0.96 -11.80
C SER A 113 14.51 -0.15 -13.11
N PRO A 114 13.40 0.50 -13.51
CA PRO A 114 13.33 1.21 -14.79
C PRO A 114 14.39 2.31 -14.85
N GLY A 115 15.05 2.41 -16.01
CA GLY A 115 16.19 3.31 -16.20
C GLY A 115 17.56 2.62 -16.08
N TYR A 116 17.60 1.38 -15.58
CA TYR A 116 18.80 0.55 -15.57
C TYR A 116 18.77 -0.48 -16.71
N VAL A 117 19.89 -0.63 -17.41
CA VAL A 117 20.08 -1.70 -18.40
C VAL A 117 20.52 -2.99 -17.70
N ASP A 118 21.36 -2.85 -16.67
CA ASP A 118 21.74 -3.91 -15.74
C ASP A 118 21.61 -3.32 -14.32
N PRO A 119 20.55 -3.66 -13.57
CA PRO A 119 20.29 -3.03 -12.29
C PRO A 119 21.30 -3.47 -11.23
N PRO A 120 21.81 -2.52 -10.41
CA PRO A 120 22.70 -2.86 -9.32
C PRO A 120 22.01 -3.78 -8.29
N PRO A 121 22.77 -4.56 -7.52
CA PRO A 121 22.21 -5.39 -6.46
C PRO A 121 21.38 -4.57 -5.47
N TYR A 122 20.28 -5.15 -4.97
CA TYR A 122 19.48 -4.51 -3.93
C TYR A 122 20.15 -4.63 -2.58
N THR A 123 20.04 -3.59 -1.75
CA THR A 123 20.30 -3.71 -0.32
C THR A 123 19.22 -4.54 0.37
N ASP A 124 19.48 -4.99 1.60
CA ASP A 124 18.45 -5.61 2.44
C ASP A 124 17.19 -4.73 2.57
N PHE A 125 17.36 -3.41 2.63
CA PHE A 125 16.24 -2.46 2.68
C PHE A 125 15.45 -2.41 1.38
N GLY A 126 16.11 -2.48 0.22
CA GLY A 126 15.45 -2.58 -1.09
C GLY A 126 14.63 -3.86 -1.22
N VAL A 127 15.21 -5.00 -0.85
CA VAL A 127 14.51 -6.29 -0.83
C VAL A 127 13.32 -6.26 0.13
N PHE A 128 13.51 -5.67 1.31
CA PHE A 128 12.47 -5.56 2.31
C PHE A 128 11.31 -4.66 1.84
N ASP A 129 11.58 -3.55 1.16
CA ASP A 129 10.53 -2.65 0.65
C ASP A 129 9.72 -3.28 -0.49
N ILE A 130 10.39 -4.05 -1.36
CA ILE A 130 9.71 -4.88 -2.38
C ILE A 130 8.75 -5.87 -1.70
N ALA A 131 9.24 -6.62 -0.72
CA ALA A 131 8.42 -7.60 0.00
C ALA A 131 7.25 -6.93 0.74
N LEU A 132 7.51 -5.80 1.40
CA LEU A 132 6.52 -5.02 2.12
C LEU A 132 5.43 -4.47 1.19
N SER A 133 5.81 -4.05 -0.01
CA SER A 133 4.90 -3.57 -1.04
C SER A 133 3.90 -4.65 -1.45
N PHE A 134 4.37 -5.86 -1.78
CA PHE A 134 3.47 -6.97 -2.13
C PHE A 134 2.68 -7.52 -0.94
N LEU A 135 3.24 -7.50 0.27
CA LEU A 135 2.51 -7.84 1.49
C LEU A 135 1.37 -6.85 1.74
N THR A 136 1.62 -5.56 1.54
CA THR A 136 0.61 -4.51 1.63
C THR A 136 -0.51 -4.73 0.61
N ALA A 137 -0.15 -5.02 -0.65
CA ALA A 137 -1.11 -5.36 -1.70
C ALA A 137 -1.97 -6.57 -1.30
N GLY A 138 -1.36 -7.65 -0.81
CA GLY A 138 -2.05 -8.85 -0.35
C GLY A 138 -3.00 -8.58 0.82
N LEU A 139 -2.57 -7.80 1.81
CA LEU A 139 -3.41 -7.43 2.96
C LEU A 139 -4.63 -6.61 2.53
N VAL A 140 -4.44 -5.64 1.63
CA VAL A 140 -5.53 -4.81 1.11
C VAL A 140 -6.49 -5.61 0.26
N LEU A 141 -5.98 -6.56 -0.55
CA LEU A 141 -6.81 -7.48 -1.30
C LEU A 141 -7.66 -8.35 -0.36
N ALA A 142 -7.08 -8.91 0.71
CA ALA A 142 -7.82 -9.67 1.72
C ALA A 142 -8.91 -8.81 2.40
N HIS A 143 -8.59 -7.54 2.70
CA HIS A 143 -9.57 -6.60 3.24
C HIS A 143 -10.73 -6.37 2.27
N ALA A 144 -10.44 -6.10 1.00
CA ALA A 144 -11.45 -5.90 -0.03
C ALA A 144 -12.34 -7.15 -0.21
N ILE A 145 -11.75 -8.35 -0.22
CA ILE A 145 -12.48 -9.61 -0.31
C ILE A 145 -13.42 -9.78 0.90
N HIS A 146 -12.96 -9.51 2.12
CA HIS A 146 -13.82 -9.60 3.31
C HIS A 146 -15.02 -8.65 3.23
N LEU A 147 -14.81 -7.40 2.79
CA LEU A 147 -15.92 -6.45 2.58
C LEU A 147 -16.88 -6.93 1.49
N PHE A 148 -16.35 -7.45 0.38
CA PHE A 148 -17.16 -7.98 -0.71
C PHE A 148 -18.00 -9.21 -0.30
N VAL A 149 -17.43 -10.12 0.47
CA VAL A 149 -18.14 -11.30 1.00
C VAL A 149 -19.24 -10.88 1.97
N LEU A 150 -19.01 -9.88 2.82
CA LEU A 150 -20.03 -9.33 3.72
C LEU A 150 -21.21 -8.73 2.93
N GLU A 151 -20.91 -7.96 1.89
CA GLU A 151 -21.90 -7.37 1.00
C GLU A 151 -22.71 -8.46 0.26
N LEU A 152 -22.04 -9.46 -0.31
CA LEU A 152 -22.70 -10.60 -0.97
C LEU A 152 -23.60 -11.40 -0.03
N ALA A 153 -23.14 -11.67 1.20
CA ALA A 153 -23.94 -12.39 2.20
C ALA A 153 -25.21 -11.60 2.57
N PHE A 154 -25.10 -10.27 2.62
CA PHE A 154 -26.24 -9.38 2.82
C PHE A 154 -27.18 -9.37 1.61
N GLN A 155 -26.68 -9.38 0.38
CA GLN A 155 -27.55 -9.46 -0.80
C GLN A 155 -28.30 -10.81 -0.85
N ARG A 156 -27.62 -11.92 -0.52
CA ARG A 156 -28.20 -13.27 -0.59
C ARG A 156 -29.17 -13.62 0.52
N GLY A 157 -28.97 -13.12 1.75
CA GLY A 157 -29.93 -13.34 2.85
C GLY A 157 -31.20 -12.48 2.76
N GLY A 158 -31.45 -11.86 1.61
CA GLY A 158 -32.54 -10.91 1.35
C GLY A 158 -33.63 -11.43 0.42
N VAL A 159 -33.67 -12.76 0.18
CA VAL A 159 -34.82 -13.48 -0.37
C VAL A 159 -35.57 -14.12 0.79
#